data_AF-A0A3S2CH39-F1
#
_entry.id   AF-A0A3S2CH39-F1
#
_cell.length_a   1.000
_cell.length_b   1.000
_cell.length_c   1.000
_cell.angle_alpha   90.00
_cell.angle_beta   90.00
_cell.angle_gamma   90.00
#
_symmetry.space_group_name_H-M   'P 1'
#
loop_
_entity.id
_entity.type
_entity.pdbx_description
1 polymer ?
#
loop_
_entity_poly.entity_id
_entity_poly.type
_entity_poly.pdbx_seq_one_letter_code
_entity_poly.pdbx_strand_id
1 'polypeptide(L)' 'MKRYVVVAKALRSIPDGQDSEGSPRWLRYFEELSYTFTGDQPISAIFARLDSDVVEIKLHDDGSNYPARPAEQYEPAF' A
#
# COMPACT_ATOMS: atom_id res chain seq x y z
N MET A 1 -3.70 8.97 18.00
CA MET A 1 -4.70 8.22 17.21
C MET A 1 -3.91 7.31 16.29
N LYS A 2 -4.08 5.97 16.35
CA LYS A 2 -3.21 5.07 15.60
C LYS A 2 -3.52 5.12 14.11
N ARG A 3 -2.52 5.35 13.28
CA ARG A 3 -2.63 5.33 11.81
C ARG A 3 -1.81 4.18 11.28
N TYR A 4 -2.34 3.51 10.28
CA TYR A 4 -1.70 2.38 9.61
C TYR A 4 -1.71 2.65 8.12
N VAL A 5 -0.65 2.20 7.45
CA VAL A 5 -0.52 2.23 5.99
C VAL A 5 -0.54 0.80 5.50
N VAL A 6 -1.44 0.53 4.56
CA VAL A 6 -1.48 -0.75 3.86
C VAL A 6 -0.92 -0.54 2.47
N VAL A 7 0.06 -1.35 2.09
CA VAL A 7 0.60 -1.43 0.74
C VAL A 7 0.13 -2.76 0.15
N ALA A 8 -0.72 -2.70 -0.86
CA ALA A 8 -1.22 -3.85 -1.58
C ALA A 8 -0.54 -3.93 -2.96
N LYS A 9 -0.05 -5.11 -3.32
CA LYS A 9 0.45 -5.37 -4.67
C LYS A 9 -0.65 -6.08 -5.46
N ALA A 10 -1.15 -5.42 -6.50
CA ALA A 10 -2.20 -5.91 -7.36
C ALA A 10 -1.64 -6.34 -8.71
N LEU A 11 -2.13 -7.45 -9.26
CA LEU A 11 -1.88 -7.84 -10.64
C LEU A 11 -2.88 -7.13 -11.55
N ARG A 12 -2.37 -6.32 -12.48
CA ARG A 12 -3.17 -5.67 -13.52
C ARG A 12 -3.00 -6.41 -14.82
N SER A 13 -4.11 -6.56 -15.54
CA SER A 13 -4.13 -7.04 -16.92
C SER A 13 -4.81 -5.98 -17.78
N ILE A 14 -4.11 -5.48 -18.79
CA ILE A 14 -4.69 -4.56 -19.78
C ILE A 14 -4.57 -5.15 -21.18
N PRO A 15 -5.55 -4.88 -22.08
CA PRO A 15 -5.44 -5.29 -23.47
C PRO A 15 -4.23 -4.61 -24.13
N ASP A 16 -3.41 -5.38 -24.85
CA ASP A 16 -2.21 -4.92 -25.55
C ASP A 16 -2.26 -5.33 -27.04
N GLY A 17 -3.34 -4.89 -27.68
CA GLY A 17 -3.64 -5.18 -29.08
C GLY A 17 -3.98 -6.65 -29.33
N GLN A 18 -3.68 -7.11 -30.53
CA GLN A 18 -3.98 -8.47 -31.01
C GLN A 18 -2.70 -9.14 -31.51
N ASP A 19 -2.65 -10.47 -31.42
CA ASP A 19 -1.60 -11.26 -32.05
C ASP A 19 -1.84 -11.41 -33.56
N SER A 20 -0.95 -12.13 -34.26
CA SER A 20 -1.05 -12.39 -35.69
C SER A 20 -2.28 -13.21 -36.08
N GLU A 21 -2.94 -13.88 -35.13
CA GLU A 21 -4.15 -14.68 -35.33
C GLU A 21 -5.42 -13.90 -34.93
N GLY A 22 -5.29 -12.65 -34.49
CA GLY A 22 -6.40 -11.79 -34.08
C GLY A 22 -6.86 -11.99 -32.63
N SER A 23 -6.20 -12.87 -31.86
CA SER A 23 -6.54 -13.05 -30.44
C SER A 23 -6.02 -11.88 -29.61
N PRO A 24 -6.77 -11.45 -28.58
CA PRO A 24 -6.37 -10.34 -27.74
C PRO A 24 -5.12 -10.71 -26.94
N ARG A 25 -4.08 -9.87 -27.07
CA ARG A 25 -2.91 -9.94 -26.20
C ARG A 25 -3.18 -9.15 -24.93
N TRP A 26 -2.59 -9.60 -23.84
CA TRP A 26 -2.76 -9.01 -22.52
C TRP A 26 -1.39 -8.68 -21.94
N LEU A 27 -1.17 -7.40 -21.64
CA LEU A 27 -0.04 -6.97 -20.84
C LEU A 27 -0.38 -7.18 -19.37
N ARG A 28 0.51 -7.85 -18.64
CA ARG A 28 0.37 -8.07 -17.19
C ARG A 28 1.50 -7.37 -16.45
N TYR A 29 1.15 -6.60 -15.42
CA TYR A 29 2.12 -5.93 -14.56
C TYR A 29 1.63 -5.86 -13.13
N PHE A 30 2.55 -5.65 -12.20
CA PHE A 30 2.22 -5.42 -10.80
C PHE A 30 2.11 -3.93 -10.51
N GLU A 31 1.03 -3.54 -9.85
CA GLU A 31 0.78 -2.19 -9.36
C GLU A 31 0.82 -2.20 -7.83
N GLU A 32 1.54 -1.25 -7.21
CA GLU A 32 1.52 -1.08 -5.76
C GLU A 32 0.55 0.03 -5.39
N LEU A 33 -0.47 -0.32 -4.61
CA LEU A 33 -1.52 0.57 -4.12
C LEU A 33 -1.34 0.81 -2.63
N SER A 34 -1.30 2.07 -2.22
CA SER A 34 -1.10 2.45 -0.82
C SER A 34 -2.33 3.15 -0.25
N TYR A 35 -2.79 2.70 0.91
CA TYR A 35 -3.98 3.22 1.58
C TYR A 35 -3.70 3.50 3.05
N THR A 36 -4.15 4.64 3.55
CA THR A 36 -4.08 4.98 4.97
C THR A 36 -5.39 4.64 5.67
N PHE A 37 -5.29 4.03 6.85
CA PHE A 37 -6.40 3.67 7.70
C PHE A 37 -6.18 4.18 9.12
N THR A 38 -7.28 4.52 9.78
CA THR A 38 -7.30 4.81 11.21
C THR A 38 -7.55 3.49 11.96
N GLY A 39 -7.00 3.36 13.17
CA GLY A 39 -7.02 2.10 13.92
C GLY A 39 -8.40 1.62 14.41
N ASP A 40 -9.43 2.43 14.24
CA ASP A 40 -10.85 2.12 14.46
C ASP A 40 -11.52 1.47 13.25
N GLN A 41 -10.89 1.47 12.07
CA GLN A 41 -11.42 0.81 10.87
C GLN A 41 -11.12 -0.70 10.91
N PRO A 42 -12.11 -1.55 10.58
CA PRO A 42 -11.88 -2.99 10.50
C PRO A 42 -10.98 -3.33 9.31
N ILE A 43 -10.24 -4.44 9.43
CA ILE A 43 -9.37 -4.96 8.36
C ILE A 43 -10.16 -5.19 7.05
N SER A 44 -11.45 -5.54 7.13
CA SER A 44 -12.33 -5.69 5.96
C SER A 44 -12.47 -4.43 5.11
N ALA A 45 -12.30 -3.24 5.69
CA ALA A 45 -12.32 -1.97 4.96
C ALA A 45 -11.16 -1.83 3.97
N ILE A 46 -10.07 -2.58 4.18
CA ILE A 46 -8.92 -2.66 3.26
C ILE A 46 -9.34 -3.39 1.98
N PHE A 47 -9.90 -4.59 2.14
CA PHE A 47 -10.30 -5.45 1.02
C PHE A 47 -11.44 -4.85 0.20
N ALA A 48 -12.35 -4.10 0.83
CA ALA A 48 -13.42 -3.40 0.13
C ALA A 48 -12.92 -2.31 -0.85
N ARG A 49 -11.68 -1.82 -0.68
CA ARG A 49 -11.07 -0.81 -1.57
C ARG A 49 -10.21 -1.42 -2.67
N LEU A 50 -9.95 -2.72 -2.62
CA LEU A 50 -9.09 -3.43 -3.56
C LEU A 50 -9.98 -4.12 -4.61
N ASP A 51 -10.16 -3.47 -5.76
CA ASP A 51 -10.93 -4.00 -6.89
C ASP A 51 -10.02 -4.74 -7.89
N SER A 52 -9.13 -5.60 -7.40
CA SER A 52 -8.09 -6.23 -8.22
C SER A 52 -7.60 -7.54 -7.62
N ASP A 53 -6.95 -8.35 -8.45
CA ASP A 53 -6.26 -9.55 -8.00
C ASP A 53 -5.04 -9.16 -7.16
N VAL A 54 -5.23 -9.12 -5.84
CA VAL A 54 -4.17 -8.78 -4.89
C VAL A 54 -3.31 -10.01 -4.63
N VAL A 55 -2.00 -9.87 -4.84
CA VAL A 55 -1.01 -10.94 -4.65
C VAL A 55 -0.20 -10.79 -3.37
N GLU A 56 -0.16 -9.58 -2.80
CA GLU A 56 0.60 -9.29 -1.57
C GLU A 56 -0.05 -8.12 -0.81
N ILE A 57 -0.06 -8.18 0.52
CA ILE A 57 -0.47 -7.08 1.40
C ILE A 57 0.59 -6.91 2.50
N LYS A 58 1.10 -5.68 2.64
CA LYS A 58 2.00 -5.27 3.73
C LYS A 58 1.31 -4.23 4.59
N LEU A 59 1.40 -4.41 5.91
CA LEU A 59 0.90 -3.45 6.89
C LEU A 59 2.10 -2.74 7.51
N HIS A 60 2.11 -1.42 7.41
CA HIS A 60 3.10 -0.53 8.00
C HIS A 60 2.43 0.34 9.07
N ASP A 61 3.16 0.57 10.17
CA ASP A 61 2.88 1.66 11.08
C ASP A 61 3.53 2.93 10.49
N ASP A 62 2.80 4.04 10.40
CA ASP A 62 3.34 5.29 9.87
C ASP A 62 4.25 6.02 10.89
N GLY A 63 4.46 5.43 12.05
CA GLY A 63 5.31 5.95 13.10
C GLY A 63 4.64 7.01 13.96
N SER A 64 3.40 7.42 13.65
CA SER A 64 2.60 8.34 14.47
C SER A 64 2.24 7.76 15.85
N ASN A 65 2.46 6.46 16.04
CA ASN A 65 2.27 5.76 17.29
C ASN A 65 3.44 5.89 18.27
N TYR A 66 4.61 6.33 17.81
CA TYR A 66 5.76 6.55 18.68
C TYR A 66 5.73 8.00 19.18
N PRO A 67 5.83 8.23 20.50
CA PRO A 67 6.01 9.58 21.00
C PRO A 67 7.27 10.17 20.37
N ALA A 68 7.19 11.41 19.91
CA ALA A 68 8.37 12.16 19.51
C ALA A 68 9.39 12.01 20.65
N ARG A 69 10.59 11.50 20.35
CA ARG A 69 11.66 11.49 21.35
C ARG A 69 11.74 12.92 21.89
N PRO A 70 11.78 13.12 23.22
CA PRO A 70 12.08 14.43 23.76
C PRO A 70 13.32 14.89 23.01
N ALA A 71 13.29 16.10 22.45
CA ALA A 71 14.48 16.67 21.85
C ALA A 71 15.55 16.62 22.95
N GLU A 72 16.49 15.69 22.83
CA GLU A 72 17.68 15.69 23.67
C GLU A 72 18.30 17.05 23.41
N GLN A 73 18.12 17.96 24.37
CA GLN A 73 18.81 19.23 24.39
C GLN A 73 20.28 18.87 24.40
N TYR A 74 20.87 18.91 23.21
CA TYR A 74 22.30 18.78 23.02
C TYR A 74 22.89 20.03 23.63
N GLU A 75 23.16 20.02 24.93
CA GLU A 75 24.05 20.99 25.54
C GLU A 75 25.47 20.56 25.14
N PRO A 76 26.16 21.33 24.27
CA PRO A 76 27.56 21.05 24.01
C PRO A 76 28.31 21.19 25.34
N ALA A 77 28.92 20.10 25.79
CA ALA A 77 29.85 20.16 26.91
C ALA A 77 31.01 21.10 26.51
N PHE A 78 31.13 22.19 27.27
CA PHE A 78 32.22 23.17 27.16
C PHE A 78 33.57 22.53 27.49
#